data_AF-A0A6V7YC85-F1
#
_entry.id   AF-A0A6V7YC85-F1
#
_cell.length_a   1.000
_cell.length_b   1.000
_cell.length_c   1.000
_cell.angle_alpha   90.00
_cell.angle_beta   90.00
_cell.angle_gamma   90.00
#
_symmetry.space_group_name_H-M   'P 1'
#
loop_
_entity.id
_entity.type
_entity.pdbx_description
1 polymer ?
#
loop_
_entity_poly.entity_id
_entity_poly.type
_entity_poly.pdbx_seq_one_letter_code
_entity_poly.pdbx_strand_id
1 'polypeptide(L)'
;MVIKNLKRFYKYSVKWFNLFDSTSNCSYAKHVRPFVPLNEYLDLEQTERILIFQFRQDLRIRAFDYIPQQLKKIFKYHSNPSHWFHGQLIRYIWKENKKTEKFVKQMISRIPFECGPIVGIHVRRTDKITETKLRKLEEYMEWVDSWYEVMDEYNQTGLESSNCTNRRKLFIASDELKDVVKEAKIRWGNKYEIYHGPFNTKSMVY
;
A
#
# COMPACT_ATOMS: atom_id res chain seq x y z
N MET A 1 -5.45 -5.56 -20.75
CA MET A 1 -4.03 -5.56 -20.39
C MET A 1 -3.61 -6.98 -20.03
N VAL A 2 -2.58 -7.51 -20.69
CA VAL A 2 -2.04 -8.84 -20.35
C VAL A 2 -0.65 -8.62 -19.76
N ILE A 3 -0.51 -8.86 -18.45
CA ILE A 3 0.77 -8.71 -17.77
C ILE A 3 1.61 -9.95 -18.10
N LYS A 4 2.55 -9.83 -19.04
CA LYS A 4 3.55 -10.87 -19.25
C LYS A 4 4.42 -10.92 -18.00
N ASN A 5 4.39 -12.07 -17.32
CA ASN A 5 5.33 -12.35 -16.23
C ASN A 5 6.71 -12.57 -16.88
N LEU A 6 7.39 -11.47 -17.21
CA LEU A 6 8.79 -11.49 -17.57
C LEU A 6 9.50 -11.95 -16.29
N LYS A 7 9.84 -13.24 -16.22
CA LYS A 7 10.63 -13.88 -15.16
C LYS A 7 11.89 -13.08 -14.77
N ARG A 8 12.29 -12.11 -15.59
CA ARG A 8 13.45 -11.24 -15.44
C ARG A 8 13.30 -10.10 -14.41
N PHE A 9 12.09 -9.74 -13.95
CA PHE A 9 11.91 -8.51 -13.14
C PHE A 9 11.16 -8.64 -11.81
N TYR A 10 10.59 -9.81 -11.49
CA TYR A 10 10.03 -10.03 -10.15
C TYR A 10 11.16 -10.37 -9.18
N LYS A 11 11.71 -9.35 -8.50
CA LYS A 11 12.73 -9.53 -7.45
C LYS A 11 12.16 -10.16 -6.17
N TYR A 12 10.83 -10.19 -6.03
CA TYR A 12 10.17 -10.89 -4.94
C TYR A 12 10.15 -12.40 -5.22
N SER A 13 10.39 -13.21 -4.19
CA SER A 13 10.35 -14.68 -4.26
C SER A 13 8.96 -15.23 -4.60
N VAL A 14 7.93 -14.38 -4.59
CA VAL A 14 6.52 -14.73 -4.80
C VAL A 14 6.05 -14.21 -6.15
N LYS A 15 5.33 -15.03 -6.91
CA LYS A 15 4.72 -14.64 -8.18
C LYS A 15 3.44 -13.86 -7.95
N TRP A 16 3.09 -12.94 -8.86
CA TRP A 16 1.84 -12.18 -8.84
C TRP A 16 0.60 -13.01 -8.45
N PHE A 17 0.33 -14.09 -9.21
CA PHE A 17 -0.86 -14.94 -9.03
C PHE A 17 -0.90 -15.72 -7.71
N ASN A 18 0.22 -15.78 -6.98
CA ASN A 18 0.23 -16.37 -5.64
C ASN A 18 -0.46 -15.44 -4.63
N LEU A 19 -0.52 -14.14 -4.90
CA LEU A 19 -1.07 -13.13 -3.99
C LEU A 19 -2.37 -12.51 -4.51
N PHE A 20 -2.43 -12.20 -5.81
CA PHE A 20 -3.48 -11.42 -6.41
C PHE A 20 -4.22 -12.19 -7.52
N ASP A 21 -5.46 -11.81 -7.75
CA ASP A 21 -6.25 -12.27 -8.88
C ASP A 21 -5.63 -11.81 -10.21
N SER A 22 -6.04 -12.47 -11.29
CA SER A 22 -5.71 -12.00 -12.63
C SER A 22 -6.36 -10.64 -12.89
N THR A 23 -5.60 -9.71 -13.46
CA THR A 23 -6.11 -8.39 -13.85
C THR A 23 -6.99 -8.42 -15.09
N SER A 24 -7.15 -9.59 -15.73
CA SER A 24 -8.02 -9.80 -16.88
C SER A 24 -8.34 -11.28 -17.08
N ASN A 25 -9.49 -11.55 -17.71
CA ASN A 25 -9.83 -12.88 -18.22
C ASN A 25 -9.18 -13.18 -19.59
N CYS A 26 -8.48 -12.22 -20.20
CA CYS A 26 -7.79 -12.40 -21.47
C CYS A 26 -6.49 -13.20 -21.32
N SER A 27 -6.35 -14.27 -22.11
CA SER A 27 -5.15 -15.11 -22.15
C SER A 27 -4.07 -14.57 -23.09
N TYR A 28 -2.83 -14.52 -22.62
CA TYR A 28 -1.65 -14.21 -23.46
C TYR A 28 -1.53 -15.17 -24.65
N ALA A 29 -1.68 -16.47 -24.40
CA ALA A 29 -1.49 -17.50 -25.41
C ALA A 29 -2.50 -17.37 -26.55
N LYS A 30 -3.74 -17.00 -26.25
CA LYS A 30 -4.81 -16.86 -27.24
C LYS A 30 -4.76 -15.52 -27.97
N HIS A 31 -4.51 -14.43 -27.25
CA HIS A 31 -4.72 -13.08 -27.78
C HIS A 31 -3.45 -12.31 -28.10
N VAL A 32 -2.29 -12.74 -27.63
CA VAL A 32 -1.03 -12.00 -27.79
C VAL A 32 0.02 -12.82 -28.55
N ARG A 33 0.18 -14.11 -28.21
CA ARG A 33 1.18 -14.98 -28.83
C ARG A 33 1.16 -15.00 -30.37
N PRO A 34 -0.01 -14.98 -31.05
CA PRO A 34 -0.05 -14.95 -32.52
C PRO A 34 0.52 -13.67 -33.16
N PHE A 35 0.67 -12.59 -32.40
CA PHE A 35 1.08 -11.28 -32.89
C PHE A 35 2.53 -10.92 -32.51
N VAL A 36 3.31 -11.87 -32.00
CA VAL A 36 4.73 -11.65 -31.63
C VAL A 36 5.58 -11.71 -32.92
N PRO A 37 6.58 -10.80 -33.13
CA PRO A 37 7.04 -9.74 -32.22
C PRO A 37 6.08 -8.55 -32.12
N LEU A 38 6.00 -7.94 -30.93
CA LEU A 38 5.15 -6.78 -30.68
C LEU A 38 5.94 -5.48 -30.83
N ASN A 39 5.28 -4.44 -31.34
CA ASN A 39 5.85 -3.09 -31.42
C ASN A 39 5.77 -2.39 -30.06
N GLU A 40 6.71 -1.46 -29.84
CA GLU A 40 6.69 -0.59 -28.67
C GLU A 40 5.68 0.55 -28.86
N TYR A 41 5.13 1.02 -27.74
CA TYR A 41 4.32 2.23 -27.72
C TYR A 41 5.22 3.46 -27.90
N LEU A 42 4.94 4.25 -28.93
CA LEU A 42 5.61 5.48 -29.32
C LEU A 42 4.70 6.69 -29.06
N ASP A 43 3.46 6.65 -29.56
CA ASP A 43 2.50 7.75 -29.49
C ASP A 43 1.04 7.29 -29.65
N LEU A 44 0.11 8.25 -29.61
CA LEU A 44 -1.33 8.02 -29.67
C LEU A 44 -1.87 7.75 -31.07
N GLU A 45 -1.09 8.02 -32.12
CA GLU A 45 -1.49 7.83 -33.53
C GLU A 45 -1.22 6.39 -34.02
N GLN A 46 -0.54 5.58 -33.21
CA GLN A 46 -0.31 4.18 -33.51
C GLN A 46 -1.61 3.39 -33.66
N THR A 47 -1.65 2.52 -34.67
CA THR A 47 -2.84 1.74 -35.05
C THR A 47 -2.74 0.27 -34.63
N GLU A 48 -1.58 -0.15 -34.13
CA GLU A 48 -1.35 -1.51 -33.67
C GLU A 48 -2.26 -1.88 -32.49
N ARG A 49 -2.87 -3.06 -32.58
CA ARG A 49 -3.82 -3.54 -31.56
C ARG A 49 -3.15 -3.94 -30.26
N ILE A 50 -1.88 -4.32 -30.30
CA ILE A 50 -1.13 -4.83 -29.16
C ILE A 50 0.25 -4.18 -29.17
N LEU A 51 0.54 -3.46 -28.10
CA LEU A 51 1.78 -2.70 -27.93
C LEU A 51 2.48 -3.09 -26.63
N ILE A 52 3.80 -2.96 -26.60
CA ILE A 52 4.62 -3.06 -25.40
C ILE A 52 4.90 -1.65 -24.88
N PHE A 53 4.59 -1.41 -23.60
CA PHE A 53 4.98 -0.17 -22.93
C PHE A 53 6.38 -0.31 -22.32
N GLN A 54 7.23 0.67 -22.57
CA GLN A 54 8.53 0.80 -21.91
C GLN A 54 8.37 1.33 -20.48
N PHE A 55 9.44 1.26 -19.69
CA PHE A 55 9.45 1.85 -18.36
C PHE A 55 9.27 3.36 -18.46
N ARG A 56 8.55 3.94 -17.49
CA ARG A 56 8.26 5.39 -17.49
C ARG A 56 9.53 6.25 -17.53
N GLN A 57 10.64 5.80 -16.97
CA GLN A 57 11.90 6.55 -17.01
C GLN A 57 12.39 6.81 -18.44
N ASP A 58 11.98 5.95 -19.38
CA ASP A 58 12.27 6.07 -20.80
C ASP A 58 11.20 6.88 -21.55
N LEU A 59 10.05 7.14 -20.91
CA LEU A 59 8.92 7.90 -21.47
C LEU A 59 8.93 9.35 -20.95
N ARG A 60 8.95 10.33 -21.86
CA ARG A 60 8.86 11.77 -21.53
C ARG A 60 7.45 12.23 -21.09
N ILE A 61 6.66 11.34 -20.50
CA ILE A 61 5.27 11.63 -20.11
C ILE A 61 5.20 11.90 -18.60
N ARG A 62 4.89 13.15 -18.25
CA ARG A 62 4.52 13.56 -16.90
C ARG A 62 3.01 13.37 -16.73
N ALA A 63 2.54 12.14 -16.48
CA ALA A 63 1.10 11.84 -16.40
C ALA A 63 0.51 11.78 -14.98
N PHE A 64 1.31 11.98 -13.93
CA PHE A 64 0.88 11.62 -12.56
C PHE A 64 -0.17 12.55 -11.95
N ASP A 65 -0.39 13.74 -12.51
CA ASP A 65 -1.33 14.73 -11.95
C ASP A 65 -2.62 14.88 -12.77
N TYR A 66 -2.85 13.98 -13.72
CA TYR A 66 -3.99 14.06 -14.64
C TYR A 66 -5.11 13.12 -14.23
N ILE A 67 -6.34 13.52 -14.52
CA ILE A 67 -7.53 12.69 -14.38
C ILE A 67 -8.37 12.74 -15.66
N PRO A 68 -9.14 11.69 -15.98
CA PRO A 68 -10.10 11.74 -17.07
C PRO A 68 -11.11 12.89 -16.89
N GLN A 69 -11.36 13.65 -17.96
CA GLN A 69 -12.27 14.81 -17.95
C GLN A 69 -13.69 14.43 -17.48
N GLN A 70 -14.13 13.22 -17.79
CA GLN A 70 -15.42 12.67 -17.40
C GLN A 70 -15.59 12.60 -15.87
N LEU A 71 -14.48 12.54 -15.13
CA LEU A 71 -14.45 12.46 -13.67
C LEU A 71 -14.34 13.82 -12.98
N LYS A 72 -14.48 14.95 -13.71
CA LYS A 72 -14.38 16.31 -13.13
C LYS A 72 -15.26 16.60 -11.91
N LYS A 73 -16.31 15.80 -11.66
CA LYS A 73 -17.13 15.96 -10.45
C LYS A 73 -16.36 15.65 -9.16
N ILE A 74 -15.28 14.86 -9.23
CA ILE A 74 -14.49 14.46 -8.08
C ILE A 74 -13.84 15.64 -7.35
N PHE A 75 -13.58 16.75 -8.05
CA PHE A 75 -13.05 17.99 -7.45
C PHE A 75 -13.94 18.53 -6.33
N LYS A 76 -15.24 18.20 -6.32
CA LYS A 76 -16.16 18.59 -5.25
C LYS A 76 -16.06 17.73 -3.99
N TYR A 77 -15.46 16.54 -4.09
CA TYR A 77 -15.50 15.51 -3.04
C TYR A 77 -14.13 15.10 -2.53
N HIS A 78 -13.05 15.45 -3.22
CA HIS A 78 -11.70 15.06 -2.84
C HIS A 78 -10.73 16.21 -3.06
N SER A 79 -9.96 16.56 -2.02
CA SER A 79 -8.94 17.62 -2.05
C SER A 79 -7.78 17.30 -3.01
N ASN A 80 -7.61 16.02 -3.36
CA ASN A 80 -6.59 15.56 -4.31
C ASN A 80 -7.14 14.54 -5.34
N PRO A 81 -7.83 15.00 -6.39
CA PRO A 81 -8.46 14.14 -7.40
C PRO A 81 -7.56 13.12 -8.10
N SER A 82 -6.32 13.51 -8.42
CA SER A 82 -5.38 12.62 -9.11
C SER A 82 -5.03 11.42 -8.24
N HIS A 83 -4.79 11.63 -6.95
CA HIS A 83 -4.50 10.54 -6.01
C HIS A 83 -5.70 9.61 -5.84
N TRP A 84 -6.91 10.16 -5.78
CA TRP A 84 -8.13 9.35 -5.74
C TRP A 84 -8.25 8.44 -6.98
N PHE A 85 -8.00 8.99 -8.17
CA PHE A 85 -8.05 8.23 -9.42
C PHE A 85 -7.01 7.11 -9.47
N HIS A 86 -5.77 7.40 -9.11
CA HIS A 86 -4.72 6.37 -8.99
C HIS A 86 -5.07 5.30 -7.96
N GLY A 87 -5.71 5.68 -6.84
CA GLY A 87 -6.23 4.76 -5.85
C GLY A 87 -7.22 3.75 -6.43
N GLN A 88 -8.04 4.15 -7.41
CA GLN A 88 -8.94 3.21 -8.10
C GLN A 88 -8.18 2.17 -8.92
N LEU A 89 -7.10 2.58 -9.60
CA LEU A 89 -6.24 1.67 -10.36
C LEU A 89 -5.53 0.68 -9.44
N ILE A 90 -4.94 1.18 -8.34
CA ILE A 90 -4.29 0.34 -7.33
C ILE A 90 -5.29 -0.66 -6.75
N ARG A 91 -6.51 -0.21 -6.40
CA ARG A 91 -7.57 -1.08 -5.87
C ARG A 91 -7.93 -2.21 -6.83
N TYR A 92 -8.01 -1.93 -8.13
CA TYR A 92 -8.31 -2.95 -9.14
C TYR A 92 -7.14 -3.93 -9.30
N ILE A 93 -5.91 -3.41 -9.35
CA ILE A 93 -4.70 -4.20 -9.56
C ILE A 93 -4.40 -5.08 -8.33
N TRP A 94 -4.57 -4.56 -7.11
CA TRP A 94 -4.33 -5.29 -5.85
C TRP A 94 -5.51 -6.14 -5.39
N LYS A 95 -6.36 -6.59 -6.31
CA LYS A 95 -7.43 -7.52 -5.95
C LYS A 95 -6.83 -8.83 -5.44
N GLU A 96 -6.94 -9.06 -4.14
CA GLU A 96 -6.42 -10.24 -3.45
C GLU A 96 -7.11 -11.51 -3.96
N ASN A 97 -6.34 -12.60 -4.07
CA ASN A 97 -6.94 -13.91 -4.26
C ASN A 97 -7.52 -14.42 -2.92
N LYS A 98 -8.36 -15.46 -2.97
CA LYS A 98 -9.03 -16.02 -1.79
C LYS A 98 -8.07 -16.41 -0.64
N LYS A 99 -6.86 -16.89 -0.97
CA LYS A 99 -5.85 -17.30 0.03
C LYS A 99 -5.30 -16.07 0.76
N THR A 100 -4.89 -15.06 0.02
CA THR A 100 -4.38 -13.79 0.55
C THR A 100 -5.46 -13.07 1.36
N GLU A 101 -6.69 -12.99 0.85
CA GLU A 101 -7.80 -12.36 1.54
C GLU A 101 -8.08 -13.00 2.90
N LYS A 102 -8.09 -14.35 2.95
CA LYS A 102 -8.25 -15.08 4.21
C LYS A 102 -7.11 -14.78 5.18
N PHE A 103 -5.86 -14.76 4.69
CA PHE A 103 -4.70 -14.45 5.52
C PHE A 103 -4.75 -13.01 6.06
N VAL A 104 -5.05 -12.04 5.21
CA VAL A 104 -5.17 -10.62 5.58
C VAL A 104 -6.27 -10.45 6.62
N LYS A 105 -7.44 -11.08 6.43
CA LYS A 105 -8.54 -11.07 7.42
C LYS A 105 -8.12 -11.65 8.76
N GLN A 106 -7.36 -12.75 8.78
CA GLN A 106 -6.82 -13.35 10.01
C GLN A 106 -5.80 -12.46 10.72
N MET A 107 -5.07 -11.63 9.98
CA MET A 107 -4.13 -10.66 10.57
C MET A 107 -4.87 -9.44 11.11
N ILE A 108 -5.84 -8.92 10.37
CA ILE A 108 -6.68 -7.79 10.76
C ILE A 108 -7.46 -8.10 12.03
N SER A 109 -7.97 -9.33 12.20
CA SER A 109 -8.74 -9.73 13.39
C SER A 109 -7.93 -9.72 14.69
N ARG A 110 -6.61 -9.53 14.63
CA ARG A 110 -5.74 -9.40 15.82
C ARG A 110 -5.56 -7.96 16.26
N ILE A 111 -6.05 -7.01 15.48
CA ILE A 111 -5.97 -5.59 15.75
C ILE A 111 -7.39 -5.14 16.12
N PRO A 112 -7.60 -4.55 17.30
CA PRO A 112 -8.93 -4.21 17.78
C PRO A 112 -9.37 -2.86 17.18
N PHE A 113 -9.68 -2.87 15.88
CA PHE A 113 -10.16 -1.69 15.16
C PHE A 113 -11.53 -1.22 15.68
N GLU A 114 -12.31 -2.11 16.27
CA GLU A 114 -13.55 -1.81 17.00
C GLU A 114 -13.30 -1.04 18.30
N CYS A 115 -12.10 -1.10 18.84
CA CYS A 115 -11.69 -0.38 20.05
C CYS A 115 -11.05 0.98 19.74
N GLY A 116 -11.29 1.54 18.56
CA GLY A 116 -11.14 2.97 18.30
C GLY A 116 -10.05 3.29 17.32
N PRO A 117 -9.72 4.58 17.18
CA PRO A 117 -8.73 4.98 16.21
C PRO A 117 -7.36 4.41 16.53
N ILE A 118 -6.70 3.93 15.47
CA ILE A 118 -5.33 3.43 15.51
C ILE A 118 -4.51 4.27 14.55
N VAL A 119 -3.44 4.89 15.06
CA VAL A 119 -2.50 5.63 14.22
C VAL A 119 -1.47 4.66 13.67
N GLY A 120 -1.28 4.65 12.34
CA GLY A 120 -0.26 3.85 11.67
C GLY A 120 0.97 4.66 11.33
N ILE A 121 2.16 4.20 11.73
CA ILE A 121 3.44 4.75 11.29
C ILE A 121 4.21 3.73 10.45
N HIS A 122 4.90 4.23 9.43
CA HIS A 122 5.81 3.44 8.60
C HIS A 122 7.22 4.03 8.70
N VAL A 123 8.11 3.32 9.41
CA VAL A 123 9.49 3.72 9.68
C VAL A 123 10.41 2.95 8.74
N ARG A 124 11.08 3.65 7.82
CA ARG A 124 11.92 3.05 6.78
C ARG A 124 13.37 3.48 6.96
N ARG A 125 14.28 2.56 7.32
CA ARG A 125 15.67 2.88 7.75
C ARG A 125 16.74 2.39 6.78
N THR A 126 16.74 1.12 6.40
CA THR A 126 17.87 0.44 5.73
C THR A 126 18.03 0.77 4.26
N ASP A 127 16.94 0.92 3.53
CA ASP A 127 16.94 0.93 2.06
C ASP A 127 16.86 2.34 1.44
N LYS A 128 16.81 3.38 2.28
CA LYS A 128 16.62 4.79 1.87
C LYS A 128 17.71 5.76 2.32
N ILE A 129 18.77 5.27 2.96
CA ILE A 129 19.87 6.11 3.49
C ILE A 129 20.50 6.99 2.39
N THR A 130 20.49 6.53 1.14
CA THR A 130 21.01 7.26 -0.03
C THR A 130 20.03 8.28 -0.61
N GLU A 131 18.73 8.15 -0.34
CA GLU A 131 17.68 9.00 -0.93
C GLU A 131 17.14 10.05 0.06
N THR A 132 17.19 9.80 1.36
CA THR A 132 16.64 10.69 2.38
C THR A 132 17.38 10.52 3.70
N LYS A 133 17.51 11.61 4.47
CA LYS A 133 18.10 11.58 5.82
C LYS A 133 17.31 10.63 6.74
N LEU A 134 18.03 9.79 7.48
CA LEU A 134 17.44 8.94 8.52
C LEU A 134 16.74 9.82 9.56
N ARG A 135 15.45 9.56 9.77
CA ARG A 135 14.59 10.25 10.72
C ARG A 135 14.51 9.43 12.00
N LYS A 136 14.61 10.09 13.16
CA LYS A 136 14.50 9.40 14.44
C LYS A 136 13.04 9.01 14.72
N LEU A 137 12.82 8.01 15.56
CA LEU A 137 11.46 7.54 15.86
C LEU A 137 10.63 8.62 16.56
N GLU A 138 11.27 9.46 17.36
CA GLU A 138 10.67 10.62 18.03
C GLU A 138 9.92 11.53 17.09
N GLU A 139 10.49 11.82 15.91
CA GLU A 139 9.86 12.71 14.93
C GLU A 139 8.52 12.14 14.44
N TYR A 140 8.39 10.81 14.34
CA TYR A 140 7.11 10.19 14.01
C TYR A 140 6.13 10.28 15.19
N MET A 141 6.64 10.07 16.41
CA MET A 141 5.83 10.06 17.62
C MET A 141 5.28 11.44 17.97
N GLU A 142 5.98 12.53 17.62
CA GLU A 142 5.45 13.90 17.71
C GLU A 142 4.15 14.04 16.89
N TRP A 143 4.11 13.54 15.65
CA TRP A 143 2.90 13.57 14.82
C TRP A 143 1.79 12.65 15.36
N VAL A 144 2.16 11.51 15.93
CA VAL A 144 1.19 10.61 16.59
C VAL A 144 0.56 11.31 17.80
N ASP A 145 1.36 11.98 18.61
CA ASP A 145 0.92 12.74 19.78
C ASP A 145 -0.06 13.84 19.36
N SER A 146 0.35 14.70 18.42
CA SER A 146 -0.50 15.80 17.93
C SER A 146 -1.80 15.31 17.30
N TRP A 147 -1.77 14.19 16.57
CA TRP A 147 -2.99 13.63 16.00
C TRP A 147 -3.98 13.20 17.10
N TYR A 148 -3.49 12.52 18.12
CA TYR A 148 -4.36 12.08 19.23
C TYR A 148 -4.86 13.26 20.06
N GLU A 149 -4.06 14.30 20.28
CA GLU A 149 -4.50 15.52 20.96
C GLU A 149 -5.67 16.19 20.25
N VAL A 150 -5.59 16.34 18.92
CA VAL A 150 -6.68 16.88 18.11
C VAL A 150 -7.92 15.98 18.19
N MET A 151 -7.75 14.66 18.10
CA MET A 151 -8.89 13.74 18.14
C MET A 151 -9.55 13.65 19.52
N ASP A 152 -8.78 13.77 20.60
CA ASP A 152 -9.28 13.85 21.97
C ASP A 152 -10.11 15.13 22.15
N GLU A 153 -9.68 16.27 21.61
CA GLU A 153 -10.43 17.54 21.64
C GLU A 153 -11.83 17.39 21.01
N TYR A 154 -11.95 16.61 19.93
CA TYR A 154 -13.22 16.36 19.27
C TYR A 154 -14.03 15.18 19.87
N ASN A 155 -13.61 14.61 21.00
CA ASN A 155 -14.20 13.40 21.60
C ASN A 155 -14.27 12.20 20.64
N GLN A 156 -13.35 12.10 19.68
CA GLN A 156 -13.35 11.05 18.65
C GLN A 156 -12.54 9.80 19.04
N THR A 157 -11.92 9.82 20.23
CA THR A 157 -11.09 8.73 20.76
C THR A 157 -11.76 7.93 21.86
N GLY A 158 -12.83 8.47 22.46
CA GLY A 158 -13.67 7.76 23.42
C GLY A 158 -14.48 6.67 22.72
N LEU A 159 -14.54 5.49 23.31
CA LEU A 159 -15.42 4.42 22.86
C LEU A 159 -16.27 3.85 23.99
N GLU A 160 -17.52 3.61 23.64
CA GLU A 160 -18.62 3.22 24.52
C GLU A 160 -18.65 1.70 24.84
N SER A 161 -17.65 0.94 24.40
CA SER A 161 -17.62 -0.52 24.62
C SER A 161 -16.85 -0.88 25.89
N SER A 162 -17.52 -1.56 26.81
CA SER A 162 -16.96 -2.02 28.09
C SER A 162 -15.76 -2.96 27.97
N ASN A 163 -15.54 -3.55 26.79
CA ASN A 163 -14.46 -4.49 26.51
C ASN A 163 -13.20 -3.83 25.92
N CYS A 164 -13.21 -2.51 25.70
CA CYS A 164 -12.12 -1.81 25.03
C CYS A 164 -11.22 -1.06 26.02
N THR A 165 -9.92 -1.02 25.73
CA THR A 165 -8.98 -0.16 26.46
C THR A 165 -9.12 1.28 25.99
N ASN A 166 -9.18 2.23 26.92
CA ASN A 166 -9.13 3.68 26.64
C ASN A 166 -7.71 4.16 26.27
N ARG A 167 -6.81 3.24 25.91
CA ARG A 167 -5.43 3.56 25.57
C ARG A 167 -5.33 3.91 24.09
N ARG A 168 -4.48 4.90 23.78
CA ARG A 168 -4.10 5.27 22.42
C ARG A 168 -3.38 4.09 21.75
N LYS A 169 -3.67 3.83 20.47
CA LYS A 169 -3.24 2.62 19.75
C LYS A 169 -2.31 2.99 18.60
N LEU A 170 -1.14 2.36 18.55
CA LEU A 170 -0.13 2.63 17.54
C LEU A 170 0.14 1.37 16.74
N PHE A 171 0.01 1.42 15.42
CA PHE A 171 0.47 0.36 14.53
C PHE A 171 1.80 0.75 13.88
N ILE A 172 2.81 -0.13 14.01
CA ILE A 172 4.15 0.10 13.46
C ILE A 172 4.42 -0.86 12.32
N ALA A 173 4.78 -0.30 11.16
CA ALA A 173 5.43 -1.00 10.06
C ALA A 173 6.87 -0.49 9.92
N SER A 174 7.82 -1.40 9.75
CA SER A 174 9.23 -1.04 9.50
C SER A 174 9.99 -2.18 8.84
N ASP A 175 11.01 -1.82 8.07
CA ASP A 175 12.04 -2.72 7.55
C ASP A 175 12.99 -3.22 8.66
N GLU A 176 13.10 -2.49 9.78
CA GLU A 176 13.81 -2.90 11.01
C GLU A 176 12.83 -3.14 12.17
N LEU A 177 11.76 -3.89 11.91
CA LEU A 177 10.61 -3.99 12.80
C LEU A 177 10.95 -4.36 14.26
N LYS A 178 11.90 -5.28 14.48
CA LYS A 178 12.28 -5.72 15.83
C LYS A 178 12.86 -4.57 16.66
N ASP A 179 13.79 -3.82 16.08
CA ASP A 179 14.49 -2.74 16.79
C ASP A 179 13.58 -1.54 17.01
N VAL A 180 12.79 -1.16 15.98
CA VAL A 180 11.82 -0.07 16.09
C VAL A 180 10.73 -0.39 17.12
N VAL A 181 10.17 -1.60 17.13
CA VAL A 181 9.14 -1.98 18.12
C VAL A 181 9.74 -2.06 19.53
N LYS A 182 10.98 -2.57 19.68
CA LYS A 182 11.67 -2.61 20.97
C LYS A 182 11.87 -1.20 21.52
N GLU A 183 12.40 -0.29 20.71
CA GLU A 183 12.56 1.12 21.04
C GLU A 183 11.21 1.75 21.43
N ALA A 184 10.17 1.52 20.61
CA ALA A 184 8.84 2.05 20.81
C ALA A 184 8.23 1.62 22.15
N LYS A 185 8.34 0.33 22.48
CA LYS A 185 7.82 -0.24 23.73
C LYS A 185 8.56 0.30 24.96
N ILE A 186 9.88 0.48 24.89
CA ILE A 186 10.67 1.00 26.01
C ILE A 186 10.27 2.45 26.33
N ARG A 187 10.10 3.27 25.29
CA ARG A 187 9.95 4.72 25.46
C ARG A 187 8.51 5.19 25.55
N TRP A 188 7.59 4.51 24.86
CA TRP A 188 6.19 4.92 24.72
C TRP A 188 5.19 3.82 25.08
N GLY A 189 5.64 2.66 25.55
CA GLY A 189 4.76 1.54 25.92
C GLY A 189 3.83 1.82 27.10
N ASN A 190 4.10 2.85 27.91
CA ASN A 190 3.19 3.37 28.94
C ASN A 190 2.07 4.23 28.34
N LYS A 191 2.32 4.96 27.25
CA LYS A 191 1.37 5.86 26.60
C LYS A 191 0.53 5.16 25.52
N TYR A 192 1.13 4.20 24.80
CA TYR A 192 0.50 3.53 23.66
C TYR A 192 0.39 2.03 23.84
N GLU A 193 -0.71 1.48 23.32
CA GLU A 193 -0.82 0.08 22.99
C GLU A 193 -0.26 -0.16 21.58
N ILE A 194 0.84 -0.92 21.50
CA ILE A 194 1.65 -1.01 20.27
C ILE A 194 1.37 -2.33 19.54
N TYR A 195 0.84 -2.19 18.33
CA TYR A 195 0.56 -3.24 17.36
C TYR A 195 1.60 -3.22 16.24
N HIS A 196 1.86 -4.37 15.63
CA HIS A 196 2.76 -4.49 14.50
C HIS A 196 2.47 -5.77 13.71
N GLY A 197 2.98 -5.84 12.47
CA GLY A 197 2.96 -7.06 11.67
C GLY A 197 3.81 -8.19 12.28
N PRO A 198 3.75 -9.41 11.73
CA PRO A 198 4.51 -10.54 12.25
C PRO A 198 6.02 -10.29 12.10
N PHE A 199 6.81 -10.59 13.14
CA PHE A 199 8.28 -10.47 13.09
C PHE A 199 8.95 -11.41 12.08
N ASN A 200 8.21 -12.41 11.57
CA ASN A 200 8.72 -13.39 10.61
C ASN A 200 7.87 -13.34 9.34
N THR A 201 8.42 -12.77 8.27
CA THR A 201 7.77 -12.62 6.96
C THR A 201 7.79 -13.91 6.12
N LYS A 202 8.52 -14.95 6.56
CA LYS A 202 8.57 -16.27 5.88
C LYS A 202 7.24 -17.02 5.86
N SER A 203 6.26 -16.59 6.66
CA SER A 203 4.98 -17.25 6.88
C SER A 203 4.04 -17.26 5.65
N MET A 204 4.32 -16.48 4.61
CA MET A 204 3.50 -16.44 3.39
C MET A 204 3.95 -17.44 2.31
N VAL A 205 5.07 -18.14 2.51
CA VAL A 205 5.66 -19.04 1.52
C VAL A 205 5.47 -20.50 1.96
N TYR A 206 4.23 -21.00 1.82
CA TYR A 206 3.92 -22.42 1.70
C TYR A 206 2.78 -22.60 0.70
#